data_AF-A0A352HN90-F1
#
_entry.id   AF-A0A352HN90-F1
#
_cell.length_a   1.000
_cell.length_b   1.000
_cell.length_c   1.000
_cell.angle_alpha   90.00
_cell.angle_beta   90.00
_cell.angle_gamma   90.00
#
_symmetry.space_group_name_H-M   'P 1'
#
loop_
_entity.id
_entity.type
_entity.pdbx_description
1 polymer ?
#
loop_
_entity_poly.entity_id
_entity_poly.type
_entity_poly.pdbx_seq_one_letter_code
_entity_poly.pdbx_strand_id
1 'polypeptide(L)'
;MLLPVFGLILAGCISDDITTSPDDVLSFSVEKVSFDTVITETGTPTARLLVYNRAKKGVSISAIGFKDPDTRFRLNVDGQSGSNFHDVEIRGG
;
A
#
# COMPACT_ATOMS: atom_id res chain seq x y z
N MET A 1 -50.16 24.27 13.16
CA MET A 1 -49.73 22.86 13.14
C MET A 1 -48.38 22.81 12.41
N LEU A 2 -47.28 23.05 13.13
CA LEU A 2 -45.92 23.02 12.59
C LEU A 2 -45.23 21.76 13.12
N LEU A 3 -44.96 20.78 12.24
CA LEU A 3 -44.08 19.67 12.57
C LEU A 3 -42.64 20.10 12.27
N PRO A 4 -41.70 20.04 13.24
CA PRO A 4 -40.29 20.20 12.92
C PRO A 4 -39.78 18.88 12.32
N VAL A 5 -39.31 18.95 11.08
CA VAL A 5 -38.58 17.85 10.44
C VAL A 5 -37.21 17.77 11.12
N PHE A 6 -37.07 16.81 12.04
CA PHE A 6 -35.79 16.48 12.67
C PHE A 6 -34.93 15.76 11.64
N GLY A 7 -34.13 16.53 10.89
CA GLY A 7 -33.19 16.02 9.90
C GLY A 7 -32.11 15.19 10.60
N LEU A 8 -32.15 13.87 10.38
CA LEU A 8 -31.11 12.95 10.82
C LEU A 8 -29.86 13.17 9.94
N ILE A 9 -28.93 14.00 10.38
CA ILE A 9 -27.64 14.18 9.71
C ILE A 9 -26.81 12.93 9.99
N LEU A 10 -26.73 12.02 9.01
CA LEU A 10 -25.82 10.89 9.05
C LEU A 10 -24.39 11.42 8.89
N ALA A 11 -23.70 11.70 9.99
CA ALA A 11 -22.27 11.94 9.99
C ALA A 11 -21.54 10.62 9.70
N GLY A 12 -21.05 10.46 8.47
CA GLY A 12 -20.18 9.35 8.12
C GLY A 12 -18.79 9.58 8.72
N CYS A 13 -18.35 8.72 9.64
CA CYS A 13 -16.97 8.70 10.11
C CYS A 13 -16.10 8.00 9.07
N ILE A 14 -15.62 8.74 8.07
CA ILE A 14 -14.44 8.36 7.30
C ILE A 14 -13.30 9.21 7.85
N SER A 15 -12.25 8.56 8.34
CA SER A 15 -11.06 9.24 8.87
C SER A 15 -9.91 8.98 7.91
N ASP A 16 -9.46 10.03 7.22
CA ASP A 16 -8.31 10.02 6.32
C ASP A 16 -6.99 10.32 7.07
N ASP A 17 -6.99 10.16 8.40
CA ASP A 17 -5.81 10.40 9.22
C ASP A 17 -4.74 9.34 8.96
N ILE A 18 -3.48 9.78 8.89
CA ILE A 18 -2.31 8.91 8.95
C ILE A 18 -1.93 8.65 10.41
N THR A 19 -1.64 7.40 10.74
CA THR A 19 -1.14 7.04 12.07
C THR A 19 0.33 7.42 12.26
N THR A 20 0.67 7.78 13.49
CA THR A 20 2.06 7.95 13.96
C THR A 20 2.41 6.93 15.04
N SER A 21 1.54 5.95 15.29
CA SER A 21 1.77 4.91 16.29
C SER A 21 2.80 3.92 15.80
N PRO A 22 3.79 3.53 16.63
CA PRO A 22 4.74 2.47 16.27
C PRO A 22 4.09 1.07 16.23
N ASP A 23 2.91 0.90 16.81
CA ASP A 23 2.18 -0.38 16.84
C ASP A 23 1.44 -0.67 15.52
N ASP A 24 1.23 0.36 14.70
CA ASP A 24 0.51 0.25 13.42
C ASP A 24 1.47 -0.18 12.31
N VAL A 25 1.85 -1.46 12.33
CA VAL A 25 2.81 -2.07 11.39
C VAL A 25 2.14 -2.72 10.18
N LEU A 26 2.81 -2.62 9.03
CA LEU A 26 2.38 -3.27 7.80
C LEU A 26 2.60 -4.79 7.88
N SER A 27 1.67 -5.53 7.31
CA SER A 27 1.75 -6.99 7.14
C SER A 27 2.00 -7.33 5.67
N PHE A 28 2.66 -8.45 5.40
CA PHE A 28 3.07 -8.84 4.05
C PHE A 28 2.50 -10.23 3.69
N SER A 29 2.14 -10.46 2.42
CA SER A 29 1.67 -11.78 1.98
C SER A 29 2.74 -12.86 2.07
N VAL A 30 4.01 -12.48 1.96
CA VAL A 30 5.17 -13.36 2.09
C VAL A 30 6.36 -12.53 2.56
N GLU A 31 7.26 -13.15 3.33
CA GLU A 31 8.48 -12.47 3.79
C GLU A 31 9.52 -12.27 2.69
N LYS A 32 9.58 -13.21 1.72
CA LYS A 32 10.58 -13.22 0.66
C LYS A 32 9.99 -13.71 -0.65
N VAL A 33 10.32 -13.01 -1.72
CA VAL A 33 10.03 -13.41 -3.09
C VAL A 33 11.34 -13.87 -3.72
N SER A 34 11.37 -15.10 -4.25
CA SER A 34 12.54 -15.67 -4.91
C SER A 34 12.20 -16.00 -6.36
N PHE A 35 13.19 -15.86 -7.24
CA PHE A 35 13.08 -16.21 -8.66
C PHE A 35 14.14 -17.28 -8.95
N ASP A 36 13.72 -18.49 -9.32
CA ASP A 36 14.64 -19.62 -9.50
C ASP A 36 15.59 -19.40 -10.70
N THR A 37 15.04 -19.06 -11.87
CA THR A 37 15.82 -18.75 -13.07
C THR A 37 15.12 -17.65 -13.86
N VAL A 38 15.75 -16.48 -13.95
CA VAL A 38 15.26 -15.38 -14.80
C VAL A 38 15.88 -15.55 -16.19
N ILE A 39 15.11 -16.09 -17.15
CA ILE A 39 15.50 -16.19 -18.57
C ILE A 39 14.94 -14.96 -19.30
N THR A 40 15.78 -14.22 -20.00
CA THR A 40 15.39 -12.96 -20.67
C THR A 40 14.64 -13.15 -21.98
N GLU A 41 14.75 -14.32 -22.63
CA GLU A 41 14.19 -14.61 -23.95
C GLU A 41 12.77 -15.21 -23.91
N THR A 42 12.35 -15.74 -22.76
CA THR A 42 11.02 -16.33 -22.54
C THR A 42 10.37 -15.60 -21.38
N GLY A 43 9.26 -14.91 -21.62
CA GLY A 43 8.39 -14.19 -20.67
C GLY A 43 8.97 -13.91 -19.27
N THR A 44 9.23 -12.64 -18.95
CA THR A 44 9.78 -12.24 -17.65
C THR A 44 8.87 -12.71 -16.50
N PRO A 45 9.35 -13.58 -15.58
CA PRO A 45 8.55 -13.98 -14.44
C PRO A 45 8.24 -12.76 -13.58
N THR A 46 6.96 -12.51 -13.34
CA THR A 46 6.48 -11.43 -12.47
C THR A 46 5.91 -12.05 -11.22
N ALA A 47 6.40 -11.62 -10.06
CA ALA A 47 5.85 -12.00 -8.77
C ALA A 47 5.04 -10.84 -8.18
N ARG A 48 4.06 -11.19 -7.35
CA ARG A 48 3.23 -10.21 -6.62
C ARG A 48 3.51 -10.33 -5.13
N LEU A 49 3.82 -9.22 -4.49
CA LEU A 49 3.88 -9.06 -3.04
C LEU A 49 2.73 -8.14 -2.64
N LEU A 50 1.88 -8.59 -1.72
CA LEU A 50 0.81 -7.75 -1.17
C LEU A 50 1.26 -7.19 0.18
N VAL A 51 1.02 -5.89 0.36
CA VAL A 51 1.29 -5.16 1.59
C VAL A 51 -0.07 -4.73 2.16
N TYR A 52 -0.30 -5.03 3.43
CA TYR A 52 -1.57 -4.79 4.11
C TYR A 52 -1.36 -3.87 5.30
N ASN A 53 -2.23 -2.88 5.43
CA ASN A 53 -2.36 -2.08 6.64
C ASN A 53 -3.54 -2.61 7.46
N ARG A 54 -3.26 -3.20 8.63
CA ARG A 54 -4.29 -3.72 9.56
C ARG A 54 -4.75 -2.70 10.60
N ALA A 55 -4.14 -1.52 10.61
CA ALA A 55 -4.54 -0.43 11.49
C ALA A 55 -5.85 0.22 11.02
N LYS A 56 -6.49 0.98 11.92
CA LYS A 56 -7.71 1.72 11.59
C LYS A 56 -7.44 2.99 10.77
N LYS A 57 -6.26 3.58 10.95
CA LYS A 57 -5.81 4.79 10.28
C LYS A 57 -4.89 4.44 9.10
N GLY A 58 -4.73 5.37 8.15
CA GLY A 58 -3.79 5.19 7.05
C GLY A 58 -2.35 5.09 7.53
N VAL A 59 -1.51 4.41 6.76
CA VAL A 59 -0.06 4.32 6.97
C VAL A 59 0.62 4.83 5.71
N SER A 60 1.61 5.71 5.87
CA SER A 60 2.43 6.20 4.75
C SER A 60 3.78 5.49 4.73
N ILE A 61 4.10 4.86 3.60
CA ILE A 61 5.41 4.28 3.32
C ILE A 61 6.30 5.38 2.73
N SER A 62 7.32 5.78 3.48
CA SER A 62 8.22 6.87 3.06
C SER A 62 9.02 6.57 1.80
N ALA A 63 9.42 5.31 1.61
CA ALA A 63 10.14 4.89 0.42
C ALA A 63 9.92 3.42 0.08
N ILE A 64 9.71 3.13 -1.20
CA ILE A 64 9.77 1.79 -1.80
C ILE A 64 10.80 1.84 -2.91
N GLY A 65 11.81 0.98 -2.84
CA GLY A 65 12.83 0.92 -3.87
C GLY A 65 13.80 -0.23 -3.64
N PHE A 66 14.70 -0.41 -4.59
CA PHE A 66 15.78 -1.38 -4.45
C PHE A 66 16.89 -0.82 -3.57
N LYS A 67 17.47 -1.68 -2.72
CA LYS A 67 18.67 -1.33 -1.96
C LYS A 67 19.85 -1.03 -2.89
N ASP A 68 19.97 -1.79 -3.97
CA ASP A 68 20.93 -1.53 -5.05
C ASP A 68 20.17 -0.95 -6.26
N PRO A 69 20.43 0.30 -6.65
CA PRO A 69 19.78 0.91 -7.80
C PRO A 69 20.21 0.30 -9.14
N ASP A 70 21.37 -0.36 -9.23
CA ASP A 70 21.88 -0.98 -10.47
C ASP A 70 21.40 -2.44 -10.61
N THR A 71 20.08 -2.62 -10.54
CA THR A 71 19.45 -3.93 -10.61
C THR A 71 18.78 -4.18 -11.96
N ARG A 72 18.71 -5.45 -12.36
CA ARG A 72 17.95 -5.89 -13.55
C ARG A 72 16.45 -6.07 -13.27
N PHE A 73 16.03 -5.94 -12.02
CA PHE A 73 14.62 -6.04 -11.63
C PHE A 73 13.89 -4.71 -11.86
N ARG A 74 12.58 -4.79 -12.08
CA ARG A 74 11.68 -3.63 -12.18
C ARG A 74 10.63 -3.72 -11.09
N LEU A 75 10.22 -2.58 -10.56
CA LEU A 75 9.08 -2.51 -9.64
C LEU A 75 7.86 -1.92 -10.35
N ASN A 76 6.70 -2.39 -9.91
CA ASN A 76 5.43 -1.77 -10.16
C ASN A 76 4.71 -1.68 -8.81
N VAL A 77 4.38 -0.45 -8.40
CA VAL A 77 3.65 -0.16 -7.17
C VAL A 77 2.30 0.40 -7.58
N ASP A 78 1.23 -0.32 -7.25
CA ASP A 78 -0.16 0.06 -7.53
C ASP A 78 -0.43 0.55 -8.97
N GLY A 79 0.22 -0.11 -9.95
CA GLY A 79 0.05 0.19 -11.37
C GLY A 79 1.12 1.13 -11.93
N GLN A 80 1.87 1.85 -11.10
CA GLN A 80 2.95 2.73 -11.52
C GLN A 80 4.27 1.98 -11.60
N SER A 81 4.93 1.99 -12.76
CA SER A 81 6.25 1.39 -12.93
C SER A 81 7.36 2.39 -12.59
N GLY A 82 8.41 1.93 -11.93
CA GLY A 82 9.51 2.75 -11.46
C GLY A 82 10.55 1.94 -10.70
N SER A 83 11.60 2.61 -10.23
CA SER A 83 12.63 2.02 -9.36
C SER A 83 12.58 2.55 -7.93
N ASN A 84 12.03 3.75 -7.72
CA ASN A 84 11.86 4.41 -6.44
C ASN A 84 10.49 5.08 -6.37
N PHE A 85 9.81 4.91 -5.25
CA PHE A 85 8.52 5.51 -4.93
C PHE A 85 8.61 6.11 -3.53
N HIS A 86 7.91 7.22 -3.32
CA HIS A 86 7.90 7.94 -2.06
C HIS A 86 6.47 8.23 -1.62
N ASP A 87 6.28 8.31 -0.31
CA ASP A 87 5.03 8.72 0.34
C ASP A 87 3.81 7.92 -0.15
N VAL A 88 3.97 6.60 -0.29
CA VAL A 88 2.92 5.68 -0.74
C VAL A 88 1.98 5.38 0.42
N GLU A 89 0.74 5.82 0.34
CA GLU A 89 -0.26 5.64 1.38
C GLU A 89 -1.05 4.34 1.22
N ILE A 90 -1.22 3.61 2.31
CA ILE A 90 -2.11 2.46 2.42
C ILE A 90 -3.19 2.78 3.47
N ARG A 91 -4.45 2.84 3.03
CA ARG A 91 -5.60 3.07 3.91
C ARG A 91 -5.76 1.97 4.95
N GLY A 92 -6.26 2.33 6.12
CA GLY A 92 -6.58 1.36 7.17
C GLY A 92 -7.79 0.49 6.80
N GLY A 93 -7.72 -0.81 7.10
CA GLY A 93 -8.77 -1.78 6.74
C GLY A 93 -8.51 -3.23 7.16
#